data_AF-A0A534ASD1-F1
#
_entry.id   AF-A0A534ASD1-F1
#
_cell.length_a   1.000
_cell.length_b   1.000
_cell.length_c   1.000
_cell.angle_alpha   90.00
_cell.angle_beta   90.00
_cell.angle_gamma   90.00
#
_symmetry.space_group_name_H-M   'P 1'
#
loop_
_entity.id
_entity.type
_entity.pdbx_description
1 polymer ?
#
loop_
_entity_poly.entity_id
_entity_poly.type
_entity_poly.pdbx_seq_one_letter_code
_entity_poly.pdbx_strand_id
1 'polypeptide(L)'
;KSFVTLKGMDQPTPAIVDKVNASIAVGVMKPDLPVLPEPCRVRSVPVAVADKTVGVPRERRAGDFQGFQTSLAFDRATTDIAIGLIRELHLGAGKAPDVLSIGLSATDYVGHTFGTEGAEMCAQLLGVDENVGRILAALDATHQPYVVVLTADHGGHDLPERNKIHGFPDATRVDAALLPANMSRQLAAEFNLPEPVLLGVAPFGDIYLARGIPGNVRSRVLEAAKARYLAHPQVAAVFTPAELRRLPLPSGPADEWSLADRFRAGFDPERSGDLMVAPKPHITPIIDVSTYVVTHGSPWNYDRKVPILFYRPGVVGFEQSLPVETVDILPTLAALLELPVPSAEIDGRCINLDGGSGDSCAFERH
;
A
#
# COMPACT_ATOMS: atom_id res chain seq x y z
N LYS A 1 -0.06 -15.37 -12.86
CA LYS A 1 -1.40 -15.93 -12.57
C LYS A 1 -2.38 -15.15 -13.44
N SER A 2 -3.06 -15.79 -14.37
CA SER A 2 -4.13 -15.17 -15.15
C SER A 2 -5.28 -14.84 -14.21
N PHE A 3 -5.83 -13.62 -14.29
CA PHE A 3 -7.11 -13.31 -13.66
C PHE A 3 -8.15 -14.22 -14.31
N VAL A 4 -8.77 -15.07 -13.50
CA VAL A 4 -9.92 -15.87 -13.93
C VAL A 4 -11.09 -14.91 -13.94
N THR A 5 -11.58 -14.53 -15.13
CA THR A 5 -12.95 -14.04 -15.26
C THR A 5 -13.86 -15.08 -14.63
N LEU A 6 -14.84 -14.65 -13.82
CA LEU A 6 -15.80 -15.53 -13.12
C LEU A 6 -16.12 -16.77 -13.97
N LYS A 7 -15.90 -17.96 -13.39
CA LYS A 7 -16.06 -19.27 -14.03
C LYS A 7 -17.37 -19.31 -14.83
N GLY A 8 -17.29 -19.25 -16.17
CA GLY A 8 -18.46 -19.27 -17.06
C GLY A 8 -18.76 -17.98 -17.85
N MET A 9 -17.94 -16.92 -17.73
CA MET A 9 -18.05 -15.76 -18.62
C MET A 9 -17.05 -15.84 -19.79
N ASP A 10 -17.48 -16.40 -20.92
CA ASP A 10 -16.81 -16.33 -22.24
C ASP A 10 -17.05 -14.96 -22.93
N GLN A 11 -17.17 -13.89 -22.15
CA GLN A 11 -17.36 -12.54 -22.67
C GLN A 11 -16.03 -12.03 -23.25
N PRO A 12 -16.02 -11.43 -24.46
CA PRO A 12 -14.82 -10.81 -24.98
C PRO A 12 -14.36 -9.68 -24.06
N THR A 13 -13.05 -9.43 -24.01
CA THR A 13 -12.50 -8.27 -23.32
C THR A 13 -13.18 -6.99 -23.83
N PRO A 14 -13.60 -6.07 -22.94
CA PRO A 14 -14.16 -4.79 -23.36
C PRO A 14 -13.22 -4.04 -24.32
N ALA A 15 -13.77 -3.51 -25.42
CA ALA A 15 -13.02 -2.89 -26.50
C ALA A 15 -12.17 -1.70 -26.05
N ILE A 16 -12.60 -0.99 -24.99
CA ILE A 16 -11.78 0.06 -24.37
C ILE A 16 -10.40 -0.46 -23.94
N VAL A 17 -10.31 -1.67 -23.40
CA VAL A 17 -9.05 -2.22 -22.88
C VAL A 17 -8.04 -2.36 -24.01
N ASP A 18 -8.46 -2.93 -25.14
CA ASP A 18 -7.60 -3.08 -26.33
C ASP A 18 -7.19 -1.72 -26.90
N LYS A 19 -8.12 -0.76 -26.95
CA LYS A 19 -7.85 0.60 -27.43
C LYS A 19 -6.80 1.31 -26.57
N VAL A 20 -6.91 1.23 -25.25
CA VAL A 20 -5.94 1.86 -24.33
C VAL A 20 -4.60 1.13 -24.39
N ASN A 21 -4.59 -0.21 -24.42
CA ASN A 21 -3.35 -0.99 -24.57
C ASN A 21 -2.59 -0.63 -25.85
N ALA A 22 -3.29 -0.45 -26.98
CA ALA A 22 -2.67 0.02 -28.22
C ALA A 22 -2.08 1.44 -28.08
N SER A 23 -2.76 2.33 -27.34
CA SER A 23 -2.25 3.68 -27.06
C SER A 23 -0.99 3.64 -26.20
N ILE A 24 -0.96 2.82 -25.14
CA ILE A 24 0.21 2.60 -24.28
C ILE A 24 1.39 2.10 -25.11
N ALA A 25 1.18 1.08 -25.96
CA ALA A 25 2.24 0.51 -26.79
C ALA A 25 2.91 1.56 -27.70
N VAL A 26 2.14 2.50 -28.24
CA VAL A 26 2.68 3.63 -29.02
C VAL A 26 3.33 4.68 -28.13
N GLY A 27 2.74 5.01 -26.98
CA GLY A 27 3.24 6.03 -26.05
C GLY A 27 4.59 5.67 -25.43
N VAL A 28 4.76 4.42 -24.99
CA VAL A 28 6.02 3.93 -24.39
C VAL A 28 7.19 4.04 -25.36
N MET A 29 6.95 3.89 -26.66
CA MET A 29 7.97 4.00 -27.71
C MET A 29 8.41 5.44 -28.02
N LYS A 30 7.84 6.44 -27.34
CA LYS A 30 8.27 7.84 -27.44
C LYS A 30 9.04 8.23 -26.18
N PRO A 31 10.09 9.08 -26.28
CA PRO A 31 10.64 9.71 -25.10
C PRO A 31 9.62 10.65 -24.46
N ASP A 32 9.75 10.88 -23.15
CA ASP A 32 8.84 11.75 -22.40
C ASP A 32 9.58 12.47 -21.28
N LEU A 33 9.60 13.80 -21.33
CA LEU A 33 10.12 14.65 -20.25
C LEU A 33 8.94 15.28 -19.52
N PRO A 34 8.68 14.91 -18.26
CA PRO A 34 7.56 15.46 -17.51
C PRO A 34 7.64 16.98 -17.40
N VAL A 35 6.58 17.67 -17.82
CA VAL A 35 6.43 19.10 -17.57
C VAL A 35 5.94 19.26 -16.13
N LEU A 36 6.78 19.85 -15.28
CA LEU A 36 6.40 20.10 -13.89
C LEU A 36 5.30 21.17 -13.81
N PRO A 37 4.17 20.86 -13.13
CA PRO A 37 3.20 21.88 -12.73
C PRO A 37 3.88 22.99 -11.93
N GLU A 38 3.41 24.24 -12.08
CA GLU A 38 4.01 25.42 -11.44
C GLU A 38 4.25 25.21 -9.92
N PRO A 39 3.29 24.69 -9.13
CA PRO A 39 3.49 24.49 -7.69
C PRO A 39 4.57 23.45 -7.36
N CYS A 40 4.91 22.56 -8.29
CA CYS A 40 5.88 21.48 -8.07
C CYS A 40 7.30 21.87 -8.45
N ARG A 41 7.51 22.97 -9.17
CA ARG A 41 8.86 23.41 -9.58
C ARG A 41 9.75 23.75 -8.38
N VAL A 42 9.17 24.32 -7.32
CA VAL A 42 9.90 24.63 -6.08
C VAL A 42 10.36 23.39 -5.30
N ARG A 43 9.79 22.21 -5.61
CA ARG A 43 10.20 20.92 -5.05
C ARG A 43 11.27 20.22 -5.88
N SER A 44 11.72 20.82 -6.98
CA SER A 44 12.76 20.27 -7.85
C SER A 44 14.14 20.50 -7.23
N VAL A 45 14.45 19.74 -6.18
CA VAL A 45 15.72 19.84 -5.43
C VAL A 45 16.46 18.52 -5.54
N PRO A 46 17.68 18.50 -6.12
CA PRO A 46 18.44 17.27 -6.28
C PRO A 46 18.89 16.69 -4.93
N VAL A 47 18.62 15.41 -4.72
CA VAL A 47 19.10 14.64 -3.57
C VAL A 47 19.94 13.48 -4.08
N ALA A 48 21.19 13.39 -3.62
CA ALA A 48 22.09 12.28 -3.97
C ALA A 48 21.70 11.02 -3.18
N VAL A 49 21.62 9.88 -3.88
CA VAL A 49 21.31 8.56 -3.32
C VAL A 49 22.27 7.55 -3.94
N ALA A 50 23.29 7.17 -3.18
CA ALA A 50 24.44 6.42 -3.70
C ALA A 50 25.02 7.09 -4.97
N ASP A 51 24.97 6.40 -6.12
CA ASP A 51 25.44 6.86 -7.43
C ASP A 51 24.38 7.58 -8.27
N LYS A 52 23.17 7.79 -7.72
CA LYS A 52 22.02 8.38 -8.41
C LYS A 52 21.60 9.72 -7.79
N THR A 53 20.70 10.41 -8.48
CA THR A 53 20.05 11.63 -7.99
C THR A 53 18.55 11.53 -8.22
N VAL A 54 17.77 11.84 -7.19
CA VAL A 54 16.31 11.96 -7.22
C VAL A 54 15.88 13.41 -6.91
N GLY A 55 14.59 13.73 -7.04
CA GLY A 55 14.05 15.05 -6.73
C GLY A 55 14.08 16.01 -7.93
N VAL A 56 14.47 15.53 -9.11
CA VAL A 56 14.52 16.30 -10.36
C VAL A 56 14.07 15.37 -11.49
N PRO A 57 12.91 15.62 -12.12
CA PRO A 57 12.42 14.80 -13.21
C PRO A 57 13.42 14.69 -14.36
N ARG A 58 13.50 13.51 -14.95
CA ARG A 58 14.37 13.21 -16.09
C ARG A 58 13.54 12.74 -17.27
N GLU A 59 14.09 12.94 -18.46
CA GLU A 59 13.48 12.39 -19.67
C GLU A 59 13.53 10.87 -19.63
N ARG A 60 12.36 10.25 -19.78
CA ARG A 60 12.21 8.82 -20.02
C ARG A 60 12.59 8.51 -21.46
N ARG A 61 13.39 7.45 -21.67
CA ARG A 61 13.81 7.02 -23.01
C ARG A 61 12.68 6.31 -23.75
N ALA A 62 12.71 6.35 -25.09
CA ALA A 62 11.86 5.52 -25.92
C ALA A 62 12.03 4.02 -25.59
N GLY A 63 10.93 3.30 -25.41
CA GLY A 63 10.91 1.89 -25.06
C GLY A 63 11.12 1.60 -23.56
N ASP A 64 11.31 2.63 -22.73
CA ASP A 64 11.43 2.46 -21.28
C ASP A 64 10.05 2.28 -20.64
N PHE A 65 9.65 1.02 -20.43
CA PHE A 65 8.38 0.67 -19.81
C PHE A 65 8.40 0.90 -18.29
N GLN A 66 9.53 0.68 -17.61
CA GLN A 66 9.64 0.94 -16.18
C GLN A 66 9.44 2.44 -15.89
N GLY A 67 10.10 3.30 -16.67
CA GLY A 67 9.88 4.74 -16.57
C GLY A 67 8.44 5.17 -16.86
N PHE A 68 7.69 4.40 -17.67
CA PHE A 68 6.27 4.67 -17.93
C PHE A 68 5.44 4.34 -16.68
N GLN A 69 5.71 3.22 -16.00
CA GLN A 69 5.04 2.84 -14.75
C GLN A 69 5.28 3.85 -13.62
N THR A 70 6.46 4.48 -13.60
CA THR A 70 6.81 5.53 -12.63
C THR A 70 6.38 6.93 -13.10
N SER A 71 5.27 7.04 -13.84
CA SER A 71 4.79 8.32 -14.38
C SER A 71 3.28 8.42 -14.35
N LEU A 72 2.78 9.66 -14.36
CA LEU A 72 1.34 9.95 -14.45
C LEU A 72 0.66 9.32 -15.67
N ALA A 73 1.40 9.04 -16.74
CA ALA A 73 0.85 8.39 -17.92
C ALA A 73 0.27 6.99 -17.62
N PHE A 74 0.80 6.30 -16.60
CA PHE A 74 0.30 5.00 -16.19
C PHE A 74 -1.08 5.10 -15.53
N ASP A 75 -1.26 6.00 -14.57
CA ASP A 75 -2.57 6.23 -13.94
C ASP A 75 -3.59 6.84 -14.91
N ARG A 76 -3.14 7.68 -15.86
CA ARG A 76 -4.00 8.20 -16.93
C ARG A 76 -4.55 7.05 -17.79
N ALA A 77 -3.73 6.05 -18.10
CA ALA A 77 -4.18 4.89 -18.86
C ALA A 77 -5.20 4.05 -18.09
N THR A 78 -4.97 3.80 -16.79
CA THR A 78 -5.96 3.12 -15.93
C THR A 78 -7.27 3.92 -15.84
N THR A 79 -7.17 5.25 -15.74
CA THR A 79 -8.32 6.17 -15.73
C THR A 79 -9.10 6.08 -17.05
N ASP A 80 -8.42 6.03 -18.19
CA ASP A 80 -9.06 5.89 -19.52
C ASP A 80 -9.81 4.57 -19.65
N ILE A 81 -9.23 3.47 -19.14
CA ILE A 81 -9.90 2.17 -19.07
C ILE A 81 -11.15 2.27 -18.20
N ALA A 82 -11.04 2.80 -16.98
CA ALA A 82 -12.18 2.93 -16.07
C ALA A 82 -13.33 3.75 -16.67
N ILE A 83 -13.02 4.91 -17.27
CA ILE A 83 -14.02 5.76 -17.93
C ILE A 83 -14.68 5.05 -19.11
N GLY A 84 -13.92 4.30 -19.91
CA GLY A 84 -14.52 3.54 -21.00
C GLY A 84 -15.33 2.35 -20.52
N LEU A 85 -14.94 1.68 -19.43
CA LEU A 85 -15.73 0.60 -18.82
C LEU A 85 -17.08 1.10 -18.29
N ILE A 86 -17.12 2.26 -17.62
CA ILE A 86 -18.38 2.90 -17.18
C ILE A 86 -19.35 3.05 -18.35
N ARG A 87 -18.85 3.47 -19.53
CA ARG A 87 -19.66 3.71 -20.73
C ARG A 87 -20.04 2.43 -21.46
N GLU A 88 -19.06 1.57 -21.70
CA GLU A 88 -19.20 0.36 -22.53
C GLU A 88 -20.06 -0.70 -21.82
N LEU A 89 -19.93 -0.81 -20.50
CA LEU A 89 -20.71 -1.77 -19.69
C LEU A 89 -21.99 -1.17 -19.10
N HIS A 90 -22.26 0.12 -19.34
CA HIS A 90 -23.43 0.83 -18.82
C HIS A 90 -23.58 0.70 -17.29
N LEU A 91 -22.47 0.80 -16.56
CA LEU A 91 -22.46 0.60 -15.11
C LEU A 91 -23.40 1.59 -14.39
N GLY A 92 -24.20 1.08 -13.47
CA GLY A 92 -25.20 1.83 -12.71
C GLY A 92 -26.53 2.05 -13.43
N ALA A 93 -26.67 1.67 -14.71
CA ALA A 93 -27.92 1.79 -15.46
C ALA A 93 -28.86 0.58 -15.29
N GLY A 94 -28.39 -0.47 -14.61
CA GLY A 94 -29.14 -1.69 -14.33
C GLY A 94 -30.14 -1.55 -13.18
N LYS A 95 -30.81 -2.66 -12.85
CA LYS A 95 -31.72 -2.76 -11.68
C LYS A 95 -30.97 -2.99 -10.35
N ALA A 96 -29.74 -3.46 -10.42
CA ALA A 96 -28.88 -3.73 -9.28
C ALA A 96 -27.73 -2.72 -9.27
N PRO A 97 -27.18 -2.37 -8.09
CA PRO A 97 -25.96 -1.59 -8.01
C PRO A 97 -24.79 -2.35 -8.63
N ASP A 98 -23.97 -1.65 -9.41
CA ASP A 98 -22.70 -2.14 -9.92
C ASP A 98 -21.54 -1.59 -9.06
N VAL A 99 -20.43 -2.32 -9.01
CA VAL A 99 -19.21 -1.88 -8.31
C VAL A 99 -18.03 -1.88 -9.29
N LEU A 100 -17.32 -0.76 -9.34
CA LEU A 100 -16.07 -0.61 -10.09
C LEU A 100 -14.94 -0.23 -9.14
N SER A 101 -13.95 -1.11 -8.98
CA SER A 101 -12.72 -0.83 -8.23
C SER A 101 -11.61 -0.37 -9.18
N ILE A 102 -10.96 0.75 -8.87
CA ILE A 102 -9.89 1.35 -9.69
C ILE A 102 -8.63 1.47 -8.84
N GLY A 103 -7.54 0.83 -9.27
CA GLY A 103 -6.22 0.95 -8.63
C GLY A 103 -5.30 1.88 -9.42
N LEU A 104 -5.02 3.06 -8.87
CA LEU A 104 -4.06 4.02 -9.44
C LEU A 104 -2.68 3.77 -8.82
N SER A 105 -1.86 2.96 -9.51
CA SER A 105 -0.62 2.41 -8.96
C SER A 105 0.62 3.30 -9.17
N ALA A 106 0.55 4.34 -10.01
CA ALA A 106 1.75 5.12 -10.32
C ALA A 106 2.29 5.89 -9.10
N THR A 107 1.44 6.27 -8.15
CA THR A 107 1.86 6.91 -6.89
C THR A 107 2.85 6.05 -6.10
N ASP A 108 2.61 4.74 -6.01
CA ASP A 108 3.51 3.79 -5.35
C ASP A 108 4.84 3.65 -6.11
N TYR A 109 4.78 3.46 -7.43
CA TYR A 109 5.98 3.37 -8.27
C TYR A 109 6.84 4.65 -8.24
N VAL A 110 6.21 5.82 -8.30
CA VAL A 110 6.89 7.13 -8.17
C VAL A 110 7.52 7.25 -6.79
N GLY A 111 6.79 6.90 -5.72
CA GLY A 111 7.28 6.94 -4.35
C GLY A 111 8.50 6.03 -4.15
N HIS A 112 8.42 4.78 -4.57
CA HIS A 112 9.54 3.84 -4.50
C HIS A 112 10.79 4.32 -5.25
N THR A 113 10.60 4.93 -6.43
CA THR A 113 11.69 5.29 -7.34
C THR A 113 12.37 6.61 -6.94
N PHE A 114 11.60 7.60 -6.48
CA PHE A 114 12.06 8.98 -6.27
C PHE A 114 11.87 9.51 -4.83
N GLY A 115 11.20 8.74 -3.98
CA GLY A 115 10.70 9.17 -2.67
C GLY A 115 9.46 10.05 -2.77
N THR A 116 8.99 10.56 -1.63
CA THR A 116 7.64 11.14 -1.50
C THR A 116 7.61 12.66 -1.45
N GLU A 117 8.74 13.35 -1.26
CA GLU A 117 8.77 14.81 -1.07
C GLU A 117 9.36 15.60 -2.25
N GLY A 118 9.79 14.91 -3.31
CA GLY A 118 10.35 15.51 -4.53
C GLY A 118 9.29 16.06 -5.50
N ALA A 119 9.77 16.73 -6.56
CA ALA A 119 8.91 17.25 -7.62
C ALA A 119 8.15 16.15 -8.38
N GLU A 120 8.71 14.94 -8.46
CA GLU A 120 8.11 13.77 -9.09
C GLU A 120 6.79 13.38 -8.38
N MET A 121 6.83 13.23 -7.05
CA MET A 121 5.63 12.92 -6.26
C MET A 121 4.63 14.07 -6.27
N CYS A 122 5.09 15.31 -6.20
CA CYS A 122 4.20 16.47 -6.31
C CYS A 122 3.42 16.46 -7.63
N ALA A 123 4.12 16.27 -8.76
CA ALA A 123 3.48 16.23 -10.08
C ALA A 123 2.53 15.03 -10.19
N GLN A 124 2.90 13.88 -9.63
CA GLN A 124 2.06 12.70 -9.58
C GLN A 124 0.76 12.94 -8.80
N LEU A 125 0.81 13.55 -7.61
CA LEU A 125 -0.40 13.83 -6.81
C LEU A 125 -1.33 14.85 -7.47
N LEU A 126 -0.80 15.88 -8.14
CA LEU A 126 -1.64 16.78 -8.96
C LEU A 126 -2.26 16.04 -10.15
N GLY A 127 -1.55 15.08 -10.72
CA GLY A 127 -2.10 14.22 -11.76
C GLY A 127 -3.18 13.25 -11.26
N VAL A 128 -3.07 12.77 -10.02
CA VAL A 128 -4.13 11.99 -9.36
C VAL A 128 -5.38 12.85 -9.19
N ASP A 129 -5.25 14.10 -8.76
CA ASP A 129 -6.36 15.07 -8.68
C ASP A 129 -7.06 15.23 -10.05
N GLU A 130 -6.28 15.47 -11.11
CA GLU A 130 -6.82 15.53 -12.49
C GLU A 130 -7.57 14.24 -12.87
N ASN A 131 -7.00 13.07 -12.58
CA ASN A 131 -7.60 11.77 -12.92
C ASN A 131 -8.90 11.53 -12.14
N VAL A 132 -8.94 11.85 -10.85
CA VAL A 132 -10.17 11.77 -10.04
C VAL A 132 -11.24 12.68 -10.63
N GLY A 133 -10.90 13.92 -10.98
CA GLY A 133 -11.83 14.84 -11.65
C GLY A 133 -12.40 14.28 -12.95
N ARG A 134 -11.58 13.61 -13.77
CA ARG A 134 -12.03 12.95 -15.01
C ARG A 134 -12.98 11.77 -14.75
N ILE A 135 -12.73 10.98 -13.71
CA ILE A 135 -13.61 9.86 -13.31
C ILE A 135 -14.95 10.41 -12.83
N LEU A 136 -14.95 11.41 -11.95
CA LEU A 136 -16.18 12.04 -11.46
C LEU A 136 -16.99 12.66 -12.60
N ALA A 137 -16.35 13.38 -13.52
CA ALA A 137 -17.03 13.94 -14.69
C ALA A 137 -17.63 12.86 -15.60
N ALA A 138 -16.98 11.70 -15.72
CA ALA A 138 -17.52 10.57 -16.47
C ALA A 138 -18.73 9.94 -15.77
N LEU A 139 -18.71 9.85 -14.43
CA LEU A 139 -19.85 9.39 -13.63
C LEU A 139 -21.02 10.38 -13.71
N ASP A 140 -20.78 11.67 -13.58
CA ASP A 140 -21.81 12.72 -13.71
C ASP A 140 -22.53 12.65 -15.08
N ALA A 141 -21.77 12.39 -16.16
CA ALA A 141 -22.30 12.27 -17.51
C ALA A 141 -23.20 11.03 -17.72
N THR A 142 -23.19 10.05 -16.79
CA THR A 142 -24.11 8.89 -16.85
C THR A 142 -25.52 9.27 -16.40
N HIS A 143 -25.67 10.37 -15.65
CA HIS A 143 -26.89 10.75 -14.93
C HIS A 143 -27.43 9.66 -13.98
N GLN A 144 -26.59 8.68 -13.60
CA GLN A 144 -26.93 7.66 -12.62
C GLN A 144 -26.49 8.09 -11.22
N PRO A 145 -27.19 7.64 -10.16
CA PRO A 145 -26.72 7.82 -8.80
C PRO A 145 -25.42 7.01 -8.58
N TYR A 146 -24.44 7.63 -7.92
CA TYR A 146 -23.20 6.96 -7.56
C TYR A 146 -22.70 7.41 -6.18
N VAL A 147 -21.88 6.58 -5.56
CA VAL A 147 -21.06 6.91 -4.41
C VAL A 147 -19.61 6.52 -4.73
N VAL A 148 -18.67 7.38 -4.35
CA VAL A 148 -17.24 7.12 -4.47
C VAL A 148 -16.66 6.99 -3.08
N VAL A 149 -15.81 5.98 -2.89
CA VAL A 149 -14.85 5.95 -1.80
C VAL A 149 -13.45 6.00 -2.40
N LEU A 150 -12.62 6.91 -1.90
CA LEU A 150 -11.19 7.00 -2.24
C LEU A 150 -10.37 6.75 -0.99
N THR A 151 -9.42 5.82 -1.08
CA THR A 151 -8.45 5.53 -0.03
C THR A 151 -7.12 5.11 -0.64
N ALA A 152 -6.15 4.75 0.20
CA ALA A 152 -4.92 4.09 -0.19
C ALA A 152 -4.82 2.73 0.52
N ASP A 153 -4.09 1.81 -0.07
CA ASP A 153 -3.74 0.51 0.51
C ASP A 153 -2.77 0.63 1.69
N HIS A 154 -1.90 1.65 1.66
CA HIS A 154 -1.00 2.03 2.74
C HIS A 154 -0.57 3.49 2.62
N GLY A 155 0.13 3.99 3.64
CA GLY A 155 0.83 5.26 3.60
C GLY A 155 2.17 5.17 2.87
N GLY A 156 3.12 6.01 3.25
CA GLY A 156 4.48 5.95 2.73
C GLY A 156 5.44 6.80 3.54
N HIS A 157 6.73 6.57 3.30
CA HIS A 157 7.81 7.32 3.92
C HIS A 157 8.76 7.86 2.87
N ASP A 158 9.49 8.92 3.21
CA ASP A 158 10.50 9.47 2.34
C ASP A 158 11.86 8.80 2.53
N LEU A 159 12.75 8.92 1.54
CA LEU A 159 14.09 8.33 1.64
C LEU A 159 14.93 8.99 2.76
N PRO A 160 15.80 8.22 3.46
CA PRO A 160 16.60 8.74 4.55
C PRO A 160 17.47 9.95 4.21
N GLU A 161 18.00 10.00 2.99
CA GLU A 161 18.89 11.08 2.54
C GLU A 161 18.18 12.44 2.54
N ARG A 162 16.91 12.50 2.10
CA ARG A 162 16.11 13.73 2.12
C ARG A 162 15.59 14.04 3.51
N ASN A 163 15.18 13.04 4.28
CA ASN A 163 14.79 13.20 5.69
C ASN A 163 15.90 13.84 6.54
N LYS A 164 17.16 13.46 6.33
CA LYS A 164 18.31 14.07 7.01
C LYS A 164 18.46 15.56 6.69
N ILE A 165 18.28 15.94 5.43
CA ILE A 165 18.29 17.34 5.01
C ILE A 165 17.14 18.12 5.67
N HIS A 166 15.99 17.48 5.86
CA HIS A 166 14.79 18.05 6.47
C HIS A 166 14.70 17.89 7.99
N GLY A 167 15.81 17.63 8.68
CA GLY A 167 15.90 17.72 10.15
C GLY A 167 15.73 16.41 10.92
N PHE A 168 15.72 15.26 10.25
CA PHE A 168 15.68 13.93 10.88
C PHE A 168 17.02 13.20 10.71
N PRO A 169 18.06 13.55 11.51
CA PRO A 169 19.41 13.02 11.33
C PRO A 169 19.54 11.51 11.62
N ASP A 170 18.60 10.95 12.36
CA ASP A 170 18.52 9.53 12.72
C ASP A 170 17.88 8.65 11.64
N ALA A 171 17.20 9.24 10.64
CA ALA A 171 16.68 8.50 9.51
C ALA A 171 17.81 7.76 8.78
N THR A 172 17.68 6.45 8.58
CA THR A 172 18.79 5.67 8.01
C THR A 172 18.31 4.44 7.26
N ARG A 173 19.20 3.88 6.44
CA ARG A 173 18.98 2.59 5.81
C ARG A 173 19.27 1.48 6.81
N VAL A 174 18.58 0.36 6.63
CA VAL A 174 18.77 -0.86 7.41
C VAL A 174 20.21 -1.39 7.30
N ASP A 175 20.74 -1.92 8.40
CA ASP A 175 22.01 -2.63 8.44
C ASP A 175 21.86 -4.00 7.76
N ALA A 176 22.78 -4.32 6.84
CA ALA A 176 22.82 -5.62 6.19
C ALA A 176 22.92 -6.78 7.18
N ALA A 177 23.43 -6.59 8.40
CA ALA A 177 23.45 -7.60 9.46
C ALA A 177 22.06 -8.20 9.75
N LEU A 178 20.98 -7.44 9.53
CA LEU A 178 19.59 -7.89 9.73
C LEU A 178 19.04 -8.79 8.61
N LEU A 179 19.75 -8.91 7.48
CA LEU A 179 19.33 -9.80 6.41
C LEU A 179 19.22 -11.25 6.91
N PRO A 180 18.16 -12.01 6.54
CA PRO A 180 17.98 -13.39 6.97
C PRO A 180 19.18 -14.28 6.64
N ALA A 181 19.85 -14.04 5.52
CA ALA A 181 21.09 -14.75 5.14
C ALA A 181 22.26 -14.45 6.10
N ASN A 182 22.39 -13.20 6.57
CA ASN A 182 23.48 -12.81 7.47
C ASN A 182 23.23 -13.31 8.90
N MET A 183 21.98 -13.29 9.35
CA MET A 183 21.56 -13.92 10.60
C MET A 183 21.70 -15.45 10.54
N SER A 184 21.38 -16.07 9.39
CA SER A 184 21.56 -17.51 9.16
C SER A 184 22.98 -17.96 9.36
N ARG A 185 23.98 -17.25 8.79
CA ARG A 185 25.40 -17.58 8.96
C ARG A 185 25.82 -17.68 10.42
N GLN A 186 25.36 -16.73 11.25
CA GLN A 186 25.69 -16.69 12.67
C GLN A 186 25.05 -17.86 13.43
N LEU A 187 23.77 -18.14 13.17
CA LEU A 187 23.04 -19.25 13.80
C LEU A 187 23.57 -20.62 13.35
N ALA A 188 23.93 -20.76 12.07
CA ALA A 188 24.50 -21.98 11.50
C ALA A 188 25.81 -22.35 12.22
N ALA A 189 26.70 -21.37 12.44
CA ALA A 189 27.93 -21.56 13.18
C ALA A 189 27.70 -21.92 14.66
N GLU A 190 26.75 -21.24 15.33
CA GLU A 190 26.43 -21.46 16.74
C GLU A 190 25.85 -22.85 17.01
N PHE A 191 25.01 -23.35 16.11
CA PHE A 191 24.29 -24.62 16.27
C PHE A 191 24.86 -25.77 15.44
N ASN A 192 25.94 -25.56 14.69
CA ASN A 192 26.52 -26.52 13.74
C ASN A 192 25.46 -27.07 12.76
N LEU A 193 24.71 -26.17 12.13
CA LEU A 193 23.65 -26.47 11.18
C LEU A 193 24.03 -26.04 9.75
N PRO A 194 23.52 -26.71 8.71
CA PRO A 194 23.65 -26.20 7.34
C PRO A 194 22.82 -24.92 7.15
N GLU A 195 23.26 -24.08 6.22
CA GLU A 195 22.50 -22.91 5.77
C GLU A 195 21.51 -23.24 4.64
N PRO A 196 20.40 -22.48 4.51
CA PRO A 196 19.98 -21.40 5.40
C PRO A 196 19.30 -21.91 6.68
N VAL A 197 19.49 -21.19 7.79
CA VAL A 197 18.78 -21.43 9.06
C VAL A 197 17.48 -20.62 9.10
N LEU A 198 17.50 -19.40 8.57
CA LEU A 198 16.36 -18.49 8.46
C LEU A 198 16.03 -18.23 6.99
N LEU A 199 14.74 -18.13 6.70
CA LEU A 199 14.19 -17.74 5.41
C LEU A 199 13.39 -16.45 5.59
N GLY A 200 13.56 -15.50 4.68
CA GLY A 200 12.85 -14.23 4.65
C GLY A 200 13.26 -13.45 3.41
N VAL A 201 12.36 -12.61 2.90
CA VAL A 201 12.61 -11.82 1.69
C VAL A 201 13.07 -10.39 2.00
N ALA A 202 13.02 -9.98 3.27
CA ALA A 202 13.40 -8.66 3.75
C ALA A 202 14.06 -8.76 5.15
N PRO A 203 14.75 -7.69 5.60
CA PRO A 203 15.34 -7.62 6.94
C PRO A 203 14.32 -7.55 8.10
N PHE A 204 13.07 -7.22 7.80
CA PHE A 204 11.95 -7.07 8.74
C PHE A 204 10.71 -7.79 8.20
N GLY A 205 9.67 -7.92 9.04
CA GLY A 205 8.47 -8.69 8.73
C GLY A 205 8.64 -10.17 9.12
N ASP A 206 7.98 -11.06 8.37
CA ASP A 206 7.99 -12.50 8.64
C ASP A 206 9.33 -13.16 8.31
N ILE A 207 9.92 -13.78 9.34
CA ILE A 207 11.11 -14.61 9.28
C ILE A 207 10.73 -16.05 9.67
N TYR A 208 11.11 -17.00 8.83
CA TYR A 208 10.78 -18.42 8.99
C TYR A 208 12.05 -19.20 9.33
N LEU A 209 11.96 -20.17 10.23
CA LEU A 209 13.00 -21.16 10.42
C LEU A 209 12.93 -22.18 9.27
N ALA A 210 14.08 -22.50 8.68
CA ALA A 210 14.16 -23.51 7.64
C ALA A 210 13.55 -24.84 8.10
N ARG A 211 12.80 -25.49 7.20
CA ARG A 211 12.07 -26.74 7.52
C ARG A 211 12.99 -27.89 7.93
N GLY A 212 14.23 -27.88 7.47
CA GLY A 212 15.22 -28.92 7.75
C GLY A 212 15.86 -28.87 9.15
N ILE A 213 15.55 -27.87 9.98
CA ILE A 213 16.12 -27.77 11.33
C ILE A 213 15.62 -28.92 12.21
N PRO A 214 16.51 -29.72 12.82
CA PRO A 214 16.10 -30.84 13.67
C PRO A 214 15.23 -30.41 14.85
N GLY A 215 14.16 -31.17 15.13
CA GLY A 215 13.16 -30.82 16.15
C GLY A 215 13.72 -30.65 17.56
N ASN A 216 14.80 -31.37 17.91
CA ASN A 216 15.46 -31.27 19.22
C ASN A 216 16.24 -29.97 19.44
N VAL A 217 16.56 -29.21 18.37
CA VAL A 217 17.25 -27.92 18.47
C VAL A 217 16.40 -26.74 17.99
N ARG A 218 15.30 -26.98 17.27
CA ARG A 218 14.47 -25.95 16.64
C ARG A 218 14.03 -24.84 17.60
N SER A 219 13.56 -25.18 18.80
CA SER A 219 13.15 -24.18 19.80
C SER A 219 14.33 -23.31 20.26
N ARG A 220 15.50 -23.91 20.50
CA ARG A 220 16.71 -23.16 20.88
C ARG A 220 17.19 -22.24 19.77
N VAL A 221 17.08 -22.67 18.51
CA VAL A 221 17.40 -21.81 17.34
C VAL A 221 16.44 -20.64 17.24
N LEU A 222 15.13 -20.87 17.45
CA LEU A 222 14.12 -19.81 17.46
C LEU A 222 14.42 -18.75 18.53
N GLU A 223 14.68 -19.18 19.77
CA GLU A 223 15.02 -18.28 20.87
C GLU A 223 16.32 -17.51 20.61
N ALA A 224 17.35 -18.17 20.07
CA ALA A 224 18.61 -17.52 19.71
C ALA A 224 18.43 -16.50 18.57
N ALA A 225 17.61 -16.83 17.56
CA ALA A 225 17.27 -15.91 16.48
C ALA A 225 16.53 -14.67 17.01
N LYS A 226 15.51 -14.87 17.85
CA LYS A 226 14.76 -13.79 18.49
C LYS A 226 15.67 -12.88 19.32
N ALA A 227 16.50 -13.46 20.18
CA ALA A 227 17.44 -12.72 21.01
C ALA A 227 18.43 -11.90 20.17
N ARG A 228 18.94 -12.48 19.06
CA ARG A 228 19.88 -11.81 18.17
C ARG A 228 19.24 -10.63 17.42
N TYR A 229 18.00 -10.78 16.94
CA TYR A 229 17.26 -9.65 16.37
C TYR A 229 17.01 -8.55 17.43
N LEU A 230 16.52 -8.90 18.62
CA LEU A 230 16.24 -7.93 19.69
C LEU A 230 17.49 -7.18 20.18
N ALA A 231 18.67 -7.79 20.10
CA ALA A 231 19.93 -7.14 20.45
C ALA A 231 20.39 -6.08 19.42
N HIS A 232 19.82 -6.08 18.21
CA HIS A 232 20.24 -5.17 17.16
C HIS A 232 19.66 -3.75 17.36
N PRO A 233 20.47 -2.67 17.25
CA PRO A 233 20.04 -1.32 17.60
C PRO A 233 18.92 -0.76 16.71
N GLN A 234 18.68 -1.33 15.52
CA GLN A 234 17.60 -0.92 14.60
C GLN A 234 16.30 -1.72 14.78
N VAL A 235 16.24 -2.71 15.67
CA VAL A 235 15.03 -3.51 15.90
C VAL A 235 14.24 -2.90 17.07
N ALA A 236 12.93 -2.74 16.89
CA ALA A 236 12.01 -2.25 17.92
C ALA A 236 11.40 -3.40 18.72
N ALA A 237 10.99 -4.47 18.04
CA ALA A 237 10.38 -5.63 18.65
C ALA A 237 10.54 -6.87 17.76
N VAL A 238 10.37 -8.03 18.37
CA VAL A 238 10.26 -9.31 17.68
C VAL A 238 9.16 -10.11 18.35
N PHE A 239 8.15 -10.49 17.59
CA PHE A 239 7.02 -11.29 18.07
C PHE A 239 7.11 -12.73 17.55
N THR A 240 6.65 -13.67 18.35
CA THR A 240 6.40 -15.06 17.94
C THR A 240 4.91 -15.29 17.71
N PRO A 241 4.52 -16.30 16.91
CA PRO A 241 3.13 -16.73 16.79
C PRO A 241 2.46 -17.04 18.13
N ALA A 242 3.22 -17.61 19.08
CA ALA A 242 2.70 -17.95 20.41
C ALA A 242 2.38 -16.71 21.25
N GLU A 243 3.15 -15.64 21.10
CA GLU A 243 2.88 -14.36 21.76
C GLU A 243 1.65 -13.68 21.15
N LEU A 244 1.56 -13.59 19.81
CA LEU A 244 0.43 -12.94 19.16
C LEU A 244 -0.89 -13.70 19.38
N ARG A 245 -0.90 -15.04 19.34
CA ARG A 245 -2.13 -15.83 19.58
C ARG A 245 -2.74 -15.62 20.97
N ARG A 246 -1.95 -15.16 21.94
CA ARG A 246 -2.44 -14.84 23.30
C ARG A 246 -3.09 -13.46 23.37
N LEU A 247 -2.88 -12.60 22.37
CA LEU A 247 -3.50 -11.29 22.30
C LEU A 247 -4.92 -11.42 21.71
N PRO A 248 -5.90 -10.69 22.26
CA PRO A 248 -7.19 -10.54 21.61
C PRO A 248 -6.99 -9.88 20.23
N LEU A 249 -7.99 -10.00 19.35
CA LEU A 249 -8.04 -9.12 18.18
C LEU A 249 -8.08 -7.66 18.68
N PRO A 250 -7.27 -6.77 18.10
CA PRO A 250 -7.22 -5.39 18.54
C PRO A 250 -8.57 -4.70 18.28
N SER A 251 -8.92 -3.76 19.16
CA SER A 251 -10.14 -2.96 19.05
C SER A 251 -9.87 -1.56 19.62
N GLY A 252 -10.78 -0.62 19.38
CA GLY A 252 -10.59 0.78 19.78
C GLY A 252 -9.71 1.57 18.80
N PRO A 253 -9.30 2.80 19.16
CA PRO A 253 -8.60 3.73 18.26
C PRO A 253 -7.33 3.14 17.63
N ALA A 254 -7.32 2.97 16.30
CA ALA A 254 -6.22 2.31 15.58
C ALA A 254 -4.88 3.08 15.60
N ASP A 255 -4.89 4.37 15.88
CA ASP A 255 -3.69 5.19 16.07
C ASP A 255 -3.01 4.98 17.43
N GLU A 256 -3.77 4.54 18.44
CA GLU A 256 -3.30 4.22 19.80
C GLU A 256 -2.84 2.76 19.97
N TRP A 257 -3.09 1.89 18.98
CA TRP A 257 -2.66 0.49 19.01
C TRP A 257 -1.16 0.35 19.30
N SER A 258 -0.84 -0.56 20.22
CA SER A 258 0.53 -0.94 20.52
C SER A 258 1.18 -1.62 19.32
N LEU A 259 2.50 -1.77 19.34
CA LEU A 259 3.20 -2.48 18.27
C LEU A 259 2.71 -3.94 18.18
N ALA A 260 2.40 -4.57 19.31
CA ALA A 260 1.89 -5.94 19.35
C ALA A 260 0.49 -6.05 18.71
N ASP A 261 -0.38 -5.08 18.96
CA ASP A 261 -1.72 -5.00 18.35
C ASP A 261 -1.64 -4.89 16.81
N ARG A 262 -0.72 -4.05 16.31
CA ARG A 262 -0.48 -3.88 14.87
C ARG A 262 -0.04 -5.18 14.19
N PHE A 263 0.87 -5.93 14.82
CA PHE A 263 1.27 -7.24 14.31
C PHE A 263 0.16 -8.29 14.48
N ARG A 264 -0.64 -8.20 15.55
CA ARG A 264 -1.78 -9.09 15.78
C ARG A 264 -2.87 -8.93 14.71
N ALA A 265 -3.11 -7.71 14.24
CA ALA A 265 -4.05 -7.43 13.16
C ALA A 265 -3.64 -8.05 11.82
N GLY A 266 -2.32 -8.09 11.52
CA GLY A 266 -1.78 -8.70 10.30
C GLY A 266 -1.38 -10.17 10.42
N PHE A 267 -1.66 -10.83 11.56
CA PHE A 267 -1.19 -12.18 11.84
C PHE A 267 -2.13 -13.25 11.27
N ASP A 268 -1.59 -14.13 10.44
CA ASP A 268 -2.27 -15.32 9.92
C ASP A 268 -1.55 -16.57 10.46
N PRO A 269 -2.21 -17.44 11.25
CA PRO A 269 -1.56 -18.57 11.90
C PRO A 269 -1.03 -19.65 10.94
N GLU A 270 -1.49 -19.67 9.69
CA GLU A 270 -1.06 -20.62 8.65
C GLU A 270 0.06 -20.04 7.77
N ARG A 271 0.17 -18.71 7.70
CA ARG A 271 1.06 -18.02 6.75
C ARG A 271 2.18 -17.22 7.40
N SER A 272 1.95 -16.64 8.57
CA SER A 272 2.96 -15.81 9.24
C SER A 272 4.19 -16.61 9.66
N GLY A 273 5.32 -15.90 9.78
CA GLY A 273 6.63 -16.44 10.12
C GLY A 273 6.73 -17.03 11.52
N ASP A 274 7.85 -17.71 11.79
CA ASP A 274 8.18 -18.16 13.14
C ASP A 274 8.60 -16.96 14.03
N LEU A 275 9.07 -15.86 13.42
CA LEU A 275 9.32 -14.57 14.02
C LEU A 275 8.76 -13.45 13.14
N MET A 276 8.26 -12.38 13.76
CA MET A 276 7.85 -11.16 13.08
C MET A 276 8.65 -9.99 13.64
N VAL A 277 9.58 -9.46 12.83
CA VAL A 277 10.59 -8.49 13.26
C VAL A 277 10.15 -7.08 12.87
N ALA A 278 10.06 -6.18 13.86
CA ALA A 278 9.69 -4.79 13.66
C ALA A 278 10.92 -3.87 13.65
N PRO A 279 11.07 -2.99 12.63
CA PRO A 279 12.10 -1.95 12.67
C PRO A 279 11.76 -0.87 13.69
N LYS A 280 12.77 -0.18 14.21
CA LYS A 280 12.58 1.15 14.82
C LYS A 280 12.05 2.16 13.79
N PRO A 281 11.45 3.28 14.23
CA PRO A 281 11.02 4.33 13.31
C PRO A 281 12.20 4.83 12.44
N HIS A 282 11.89 5.31 11.24
CA HIS A 282 12.84 5.95 10.32
C HIS A 282 13.95 5.03 9.78
N ILE A 283 13.81 3.71 9.95
CA ILE A 283 14.67 2.71 9.29
C ILE A 283 14.04 2.31 7.96
N THR A 284 14.61 2.77 6.85
CA THR A 284 14.20 2.34 5.52
C THR A 284 14.78 0.94 5.24
N PRO A 285 13.93 -0.06 4.94
CA PRO A 285 14.37 -1.45 4.82
C PRO A 285 14.96 -1.76 3.43
N ILE A 286 15.71 -0.82 2.86
CA ILE A 286 16.37 -0.93 1.56
C ILE A 286 17.87 -0.70 1.73
N ILE A 287 18.63 -1.72 1.36
CA ILE A 287 20.10 -1.70 1.30
C ILE A 287 20.55 -1.36 -0.11
N ASP A 288 20.04 -2.10 -1.11
CA ASP A 288 20.34 -1.89 -2.52
C ASP A 288 19.35 -0.91 -3.16
N VAL A 289 19.88 0.23 -3.59
CA VAL A 289 19.13 1.32 -4.25
C VAL A 289 19.18 1.25 -5.78
N SER A 290 19.58 0.10 -6.34
CA SER A 290 19.64 -0.15 -7.78
C SER A 290 18.27 -0.03 -8.46
N THR A 291 17.18 -0.32 -7.73
CA THR A 291 15.80 -0.25 -8.23
C THR A 291 15.00 0.84 -7.51
N TYR A 292 14.88 0.74 -6.18
CA TYR A 292 14.05 1.62 -5.35
C TYR A 292 14.87 2.29 -4.26
N VAL A 293 14.50 3.51 -3.87
CA VAL A 293 15.22 4.31 -2.86
C VAL A 293 14.52 4.32 -1.50
N VAL A 294 13.21 4.07 -1.48
CA VAL A 294 12.37 3.93 -0.28
C VAL A 294 11.26 2.91 -0.50
N THR A 295 10.60 2.48 0.58
CA THR A 295 9.44 1.58 0.59
C THR A 295 8.59 1.86 1.82
N HIS A 296 7.37 1.33 1.80
CA HIS A 296 6.47 1.18 2.93
C HIS A 296 6.58 -0.23 3.53
N GLY A 297 5.63 -0.59 4.40
CA GLY A 297 5.53 -1.90 5.04
C GLY A 297 6.01 -1.93 6.50
N SER A 298 6.42 -0.79 7.07
CA SER A 298 6.72 -0.69 8.49
C SER A 298 5.44 -0.57 9.33
N PRO A 299 5.48 -0.88 10.64
CA PRO A 299 4.31 -0.79 11.50
C PRO A 299 4.01 0.64 11.98
N TRP A 300 4.68 1.66 11.43
CA TRP A 300 4.59 3.04 11.90
C TRP A 300 3.51 3.83 11.19
N ASN A 301 3.05 4.93 11.79
CA ASN A 301 1.88 5.66 11.30
C ASN A 301 2.06 6.25 9.90
N TYR A 302 3.29 6.58 9.49
CA TYR A 302 3.55 7.06 8.13
C TYR A 302 3.23 5.99 7.06
N ASP A 303 3.31 4.69 7.37
CA ASP A 303 2.93 3.61 6.46
C ASP A 303 1.49 3.10 6.70
N ARG A 304 0.86 3.43 7.82
CA ARG A 304 -0.49 2.96 8.18
C ARG A 304 -1.60 3.97 7.92
N LYS A 305 -1.30 5.26 8.04
CA LYS A 305 -2.30 6.32 7.96
C LYS A 305 -2.61 6.63 6.51
N VAL A 306 -3.87 6.46 6.12
CA VAL A 306 -4.38 6.71 4.77
C VAL A 306 -5.61 7.61 4.84
N PRO A 307 -5.91 8.41 3.79
CA PRO A 307 -7.19 9.09 3.71
C PRO A 307 -8.32 8.07 3.46
N ILE A 308 -9.52 8.36 3.96
CA ILE A 308 -10.76 7.69 3.55
C ILE A 308 -11.75 8.79 3.24
N LEU A 309 -12.07 8.96 1.95
CA LEU A 309 -12.96 10.01 1.46
C LEU A 309 -14.19 9.37 0.85
N PHE A 310 -15.37 9.65 1.41
CA PHE A 310 -16.65 9.30 0.80
C PHE A 310 -17.23 10.51 0.08
N TYR A 311 -17.70 10.33 -1.15
CA TYR A 311 -18.30 11.38 -1.96
C TYR A 311 -19.57 10.91 -2.65
N ARG A 312 -20.61 11.73 -2.59
CA ARG A 312 -21.87 11.56 -3.31
C ARG A 312 -22.42 12.94 -3.71
N PRO A 313 -22.89 13.16 -4.95
CA PRO A 313 -23.49 14.44 -5.31
C PRO A 313 -24.70 14.79 -4.43
N GLY A 314 -24.73 16.03 -3.94
CA GLY A 314 -25.89 16.60 -3.23
C GLY A 314 -26.02 16.25 -1.74
N VAL A 315 -25.05 15.56 -1.13
CA VAL A 315 -25.04 15.32 0.33
C VAL A 315 -24.26 16.40 1.09
N VAL A 316 -24.59 16.59 2.36
CA VAL A 316 -23.85 17.49 3.27
C VAL A 316 -22.53 16.82 3.65
N GLY A 317 -21.42 17.50 3.36
CA GLY A 317 -20.08 17.04 3.75
C GLY A 317 -19.72 17.40 5.19
N PHE A 318 -18.82 16.61 5.77
CA PHE A 318 -18.19 16.86 7.06
C PHE A 318 -16.77 16.28 7.06
N GLU A 319 -15.96 16.65 8.04
CA GLU A 319 -14.65 16.06 8.29
C GLU A 319 -14.65 15.40 9.67
N GLN A 320 -14.17 14.15 9.75
CA GLN A 320 -13.97 13.41 10.99
C GLN A 320 -12.49 13.15 11.18
N SER A 321 -11.91 13.71 12.24
CA SER A 321 -10.48 13.58 12.55
C SER A 321 -10.15 12.39 13.44
N LEU A 322 -11.15 11.76 14.07
CA LEU A 322 -10.98 10.54 14.84
C LEU A 322 -10.65 9.35 13.93
N PRO A 323 -9.85 8.39 14.44
CA PRO A 323 -9.38 7.24 13.66
C PRO A 323 -10.54 6.34 13.21
N VAL A 324 -10.44 5.92 11.95
CA VAL A 324 -11.25 4.91 11.28
C VAL A 324 -10.31 3.95 10.55
N GLU A 325 -10.81 2.81 10.13
CA GLU A 325 -10.02 1.75 9.52
C GLU A 325 -10.50 1.45 8.09
N THR A 326 -9.62 0.98 7.21
CA THR A 326 -10.03 0.62 5.84
C THR A 326 -11.02 -0.54 5.81
N VAL A 327 -11.03 -1.40 6.83
CA VAL A 327 -12.03 -2.46 7.01
C VAL A 327 -13.45 -1.90 7.26
N ASP A 328 -13.58 -0.63 7.66
CA ASP A 328 -14.86 0.04 7.86
C ASP A 328 -15.54 0.42 6.54
N ILE A 329 -14.81 0.42 5.41
CA ILE A 329 -15.35 0.82 4.11
C ILE A 329 -16.47 -0.10 3.64
N LEU A 330 -16.29 -1.42 3.78
CA LEU A 330 -17.28 -2.41 3.34
C LEU A 330 -18.63 -2.25 4.06
N PRO A 331 -18.72 -2.32 5.40
CA PRO A 331 -20.01 -2.18 6.10
C PRO A 331 -20.62 -0.79 5.90
N THR A 332 -19.79 0.25 5.72
CA THR A 332 -20.28 1.61 5.41
C THR A 332 -20.98 1.69 4.05
N LEU A 333 -20.40 1.10 2.99
CA LEU A 333 -21.03 1.05 1.68
C LEU A 333 -22.24 0.11 1.66
N ALA A 334 -22.16 -1.02 2.36
CA ALA A 334 -23.25 -1.99 2.44
C ALA A 334 -24.51 -1.39 3.06
N ALA A 335 -24.35 -0.58 4.11
CA ALA A 335 -25.47 0.11 4.76
C ALA A 335 -26.19 1.09 3.80
N LEU A 336 -25.47 1.76 2.88
CA LEU A 336 -26.10 2.61 1.85
C LEU A 336 -26.93 1.83 0.84
N LEU A 337 -26.64 0.53 0.67
CA LEU A 337 -27.31 -0.37 -0.25
C LEU A 337 -28.36 -1.26 0.44
N GLU A 338 -28.55 -1.10 1.75
CA GLU A 338 -29.38 -2.00 2.56
C GLU A 338 -28.98 -3.48 2.36
N LEU A 339 -27.67 -3.73 2.22
CA LEU A 339 -27.09 -5.06 2.07
C LEU A 339 -26.63 -5.56 3.45
N PRO A 340 -27.25 -6.61 4.03
CA PRO A 340 -26.85 -7.10 5.34
C PRO A 340 -25.46 -7.74 5.28
N VAL A 341 -24.55 -7.30 6.16
CA VAL A 341 -23.23 -7.90 6.33
C VAL A 341 -23.10 -8.46 7.75
N PRO A 342 -22.99 -9.79 7.93
CA PRO A 342 -22.84 -10.37 9.25
C PRO A 342 -21.59 -9.84 9.96
N SER A 343 -21.77 -9.15 11.09
CA SER A 343 -20.66 -8.59 11.88
C SER A 343 -19.66 -9.64 12.40
N ALA A 344 -20.05 -10.91 12.43
CA ALA A 344 -19.16 -12.03 12.77
C ALA A 344 -18.21 -12.43 11.62
N GLU A 345 -18.44 -11.94 10.40
CA GLU A 345 -17.64 -12.25 9.21
C GLU A 345 -16.68 -11.11 8.80
N ILE A 346 -16.71 -9.98 9.51
CA ILE A 346 -15.88 -8.80 9.25
C ILE A 346 -15.29 -8.23 10.54
N ASP A 347 -14.18 -7.51 10.44
CA ASP A 347 -13.57 -6.79 11.57
C ASP A 347 -14.06 -5.33 11.65
N GLY A 348 -14.48 -4.75 10.53
CA GLY A 348 -14.88 -3.35 10.43
C GLY A 348 -16.27 -3.06 10.97
N ARG A 349 -16.56 -1.77 11.12
CA ARG A 349 -17.86 -1.24 11.56
C ARG A 349 -18.38 -0.20 10.58
N CYS A 350 -19.70 -0.03 10.51
CA CYS A 350 -20.29 1.03 9.70
C CYS A 350 -19.92 2.42 10.27
N ILE A 351 -19.54 3.34 9.38
CA ILE A 351 -19.33 4.76 9.66
C ILE A 351 -20.53 5.55 9.15
N ASN A 352 -21.15 6.35 10.03
CA ASN A 352 -22.26 7.21 9.63
C ASN A 352 -21.74 8.29 8.65
N LEU A 353 -22.33 8.34 7.45
CA LEU A 353 -22.03 9.31 6.40
C LEU A 353 -23.05 10.45 6.32
N ASP A 354 -24.07 10.46 7.20
CA ASP A 354 -25.00 11.59 7.30
C ASP A 354 -24.33 12.76 8.02
N GLY A 355 -24.08 13.87 7.29
CA GLY A 355 -23.51 15.09 7.85
C GLY A 355 -24.48 15.93 8.70
N GLY A 356 -25.71 15.46 8.90
CA GLY A 356 -26.76 16.11 9.69
C GLY A 356 -27.04 15.36 10.99
N SER A 357 -28.32 15.03 11.21
CA SER A 357 -28.78 14.30 12.41
C SER A 357 -29.32 12.90 12.08
N GLY A 358 -29.21 12.48 10.82
CA GLY A 358 -29.56 11.14 10.38
C GLY A 358 -28.48 10.13 10.73
N ASP A 359 -28.74 8.88 10.37
CA ASP A 359 -27.78 7.79 10.55
C ASP A 359 -27.83 6.83 9.35
N SER A 360 -26.82 6.90 8.49
CA SER A 360 -26.71 6.02 7.32
C SER A 360 -26.46 4.56 7.70
N CYS A 361 -26.09 4.28 8.96
CA CYS A 361 -25.89 2.94 9.49
C CYS A 361 -27.15 2.36 10.17
N ALA A 362 -28.29 3.05 10.13
CA ALA A 362 -29.50 2.60 10.81
C ALA A 362 -29.99 1.22 10.35
N PHE A 363 -29.73 0.85 9.09
CA PHE A 363 -30.08 -0.46 8.52
C PHE A 363 -29.40 -1.63 9.26
N GLU A 364 -28.12 -1.51 9.61
CA GLU A 364 -27.33 -2.54 10.31
C GLU A 364 -27.79 -2.81 11.76
N ARG A 365 -28.72 -2.01 12.30
CA ARG A 365 -29.26 -2.18 13.67
C ARG A 365 -30.54 -3.01 13.73
N HIS A 366 -31.00 -3.52 12.60
CA HIS A 366 -32.19 -4.37 12.47
C HIS A 366 -31.83 -5.71 11.84
#